data_AF-A0A4V1AGL9-F1
#
_entry.id   AF-A0A4V1AGL9-F1
#
_cell.length_a   1.000
_cell.length_b   1.000
_cell.length_c   1.000
_cell.angle_alpha   90.00
_cell.angle_beta   90.00
_cell.angle_gamma   90.00
#
_symmetry.space_group_name_H-M   'P 1'
#
loop_
_entity.id
_entity.type
_entity.pdbx_description
1 polymer ?
#
loop_
_entity_poly.entity_id
_entity_poly.type
_entity_poly.pdbx_seq_one_letter_code
_entity_poly.pdbx_strand_id
1 'polypeptide(L)'
;MRNLKITTFFLLILLFSCKENAPDMTFEKSHIAMHQEDEKISEEMRNFEVVLTKLYRESEKNPNRVLLKIDSLFTANQNKTDKYKSQIKPNIDQSLHSFKAELFYHIGKYKESIRELNFEDDKTGNTAISYAANYVKLKDFKTAKSFIDSIGNSNGDYYAIGNYYESIGDKTSALKTYKYGLKDDKSRKHFIYYIWTQKRVDELEKNKPLLNEIFFPTGNPNFEICEICNVDNEKRHKITQLLIKMPENQHWSSTTILESPYDTGKSYYWIRVEAENKELNYYVDQKTFEIKYFNPKTKTLKTLEEWRKGNKNGL
;
A
#
# COMPACT_ATOMS: atom_id res chain seq x y z
N MET A 1 -34.85 -5.64 -62.84
CA MET A 1 -34.19 -6.62 -61.94
C MET A 1 -32.68 -6.60 -62.15
N ARG A 2 -31.99 -5.54 -61.72
CA ARG A 2 -30.55 -5.38 -61.92
C ARG A 2 -29.96 -4.62 -60.73
N ASN A 3 -30.36 -4.97 -59.52
CA ASN A 3 -29.89 -4.38 -58.25
C ASN A 3 -29.87 -5.41 -57.10
N LEU A 4 -29.81 -6.71 -57.41
CA LEU A 4 -29.83 -7.80 -56.41
C LEU A 4 -28.63 -8.76 -56.52
N LYS A 5 -27.52 -8.30 -57.09
CA LYS A 5 -26.28 -9.10 -57.24
C LYS A 5 -25.00 -8.43 -56.71
N ILE A 6 -25.08 -7.22 -56.16
CA ILE A 6 -23.90 -6.49 -55.65
C ILE A 6 -23.84 -6.48 -54.11
N THR A 7 -24.95 -6.72 -53.42
CA THR A 7 -25.00 -6.71 -51.95
C THR A 7 -24.55 -8.00 -51.27
N THR A 8 -24.31 -9.08 -52.01
CA THR A 8 -23.86 -10.36 -51.43
C THR A 8 -22.34 -10.56 -51.49
N PHE A 9 -21.60 -9.73 -52.23
CA PHE A 9 -20.13 -9.88 -52.36
C PHE A 9 -19.34 -9.12 -51.29
N PHE A 10 -19.92 -8.08 -50.67
CA PHE A 10 -19.27 -7.32 -49.59
C PHE A 10 -19.41 -7.95 -48.19
N LEU A 11 -20.33 -8.91 -48.00
CA LEU A 11 -20.50 -9.59 -46.71
C LEU A 11 -19.56 -10.80 -46.51
N LEU A 12 -18.93 -11.31 -47.58
CA LEU A 12 -18.04 -12.48 -47.51
C LEU A 12 -16.56 -12.14 -47.29
N ILE A 13 -16.16 -10.88 -47.50
CA ILE A 13 -14.76 -10.44 -47.29
C ILE A 13 -14.49 -10.14 -45.79
N LEU A 14 -15.53 -9.96 -44.98
CA LEU A 14 -15.40 -9.75 -43.54
C LEU A 14 -15.22 -11.06 -42.73
N LEU A 15 -15.38 -12.23 -43.34
CA LEU A 15 -15.27 -13.53 -42.65
C LEU A 15 -13.92 -14.24 -42.84
N PHE A 16 -12.96 -13.65 -43.56
CA PHE A 16 -11.63 -14.24 -43.82
C PHE A 16 -10.43 -13.45 -43.26
N SER A 17 -10.66 -12.44 -42.41
CA SER A 17 -9.56 -11.69 -41.77
C SER A 17 -9.48 -11.83 -40.25
N CYS A 18 -10.05 -12.89 -39.67
CA CYS A 18 -9.58 -13.38 -38.37
C CYS A 18 -8.41 -14.35 -38.60
N LYS A 19 -7.29 -13.82 -39.06
CA LYS A 19 -6.00 -14.46 -38.74
C LYS A 19 -5.80 -14.23 -37.26
N GLU A 20 -5.59 -15.30 -36.51
CA GLU A 20 -4.97 -15.22 -35.19
C GLU A 20 -3.67 -14.45 -35.36
N ASN A 21 -3.70 -13.17 -34.99
CA ASN A 21 -2.50 -12.36 -34.97
C ASN A 21 -1.66 -12.92 -33.81
N ALA A 22 -0.59 -13.63 -34.16
CA ALA A 22 0.52 -13.82 -33.23
C ALA A 22 0.84 -12.46 -32.57
N PRO A 23 1.13 -12.42 -31.26
CA PRO A 23 1.43 -11.16 -30.58
C PRO A 23 2.46 -10.39 -31.41
N ASP A 24 2.13 -9.13 -31.70
CA ASP A 24 2.98 -8.29 -32.53
C ASP A 24 4.36 -8.23 -31.86
N MET A 25 5.36 -8.84 -32.52
CA MET A 25 6.74 -8.93 -32.04
C MET A 25 7.32 -7.56 -31.69
N THR A 26 6.72 -6.46 -32.17
CA THR A 26 7.09 -5.09 -31.82
C THR A 26 6.52 -4.63 -30.47
N PHE A 27 5.32 -5.09 -30.09
CA PHE A 27 4.71 -4.82 -28.78
C PHE A 27 5.41 -5.60 -27.66
N GLU A 28 5.72 -6.87 -27.89
CA GLU A 28 6.44 -7.68 -26.90
C GLU A 28 7.84 -7.11 -26.61
N LYS A 29 8.56 -6.67 -27.66
CA LYS A 29 9.86 -6.00 -27.51
C LYS A 29 9.76 -4.65 -26.80
N SER A 30 8.74 -3.84 -27.07
CA SER A 30 8.56 -2.56 -26.38
C SER A 30 8.16 -2.75 -24.92
N HIS A 31 7.33 -3.76 -24.62
CA HIS A 31 6.95 -4.12 -23.26
C HIS A 31 8.15 -4.63 -22.44
N ILE A 32 8.99 -5.49 -23.03
CA ILE A 32 10.23 -5.96 -22.38
C ILE A 32 11.19 -4.78 -22.14
N ALA A 33 11.35 -3.88 -23.10
CA ALA A 33 12.19 -2.69 -22.95
C ALA A 33 11.69 -1.76 -21.84
N MET A 34 10.36 -1.62 -21.68
CA MET A 34 9.74 -0.87 -20.59
C MET A 34 10.08 -1.47 -19.22
N HIS A 35 9.93 -2.80 -19.05
CA HIS A 35 10.31 -3.47 -17.80
C HIS A 35 11.80 -3.30 -17.46
N GLN A 36 12.68 -3.33 -18.47
CA GLN A 36 14.11 -3.08 -18.27
C GLN A 36 14.42 -1.64 -17.87
N GLU A 37 13.65 -0.66 -18.34
CA GLU A 37 13.76 0.74 -17.93
C GLU A 37 13.25 0.93 -16.50
N ASP A 38 12.09 0.35 -16.17
CA ASP A 38 11.51 0.37 -14.82
C ASP A 38 12.45 -0.26 -13.79
N GLU A 39 13.17 -1.32 -14.15
CA GLU A 39 14.15 -1.98 -13.29
C GLU A 39 15.31 -1.05 -12.91
N LYS A 40 15.80 -0.24 -13.86
CA LYS A 40 16.90 0.72 -13.61
C LYS A 40 16.44 1.90 -12.78
N ILE A 41 15.23 2.41 -13.03
CA ILE A 41 14.61 3.45 -12.20
C ILE A 41 14.45 2.92 -10.77
N SER A 42 13.96 1.68 -10.63
CA SER A 42 13.81 1.02 -9.34
C SER A 42 15.13 0.81 -8.62
N GLU A 43 16.22 0.53 -9.34
CA GLU A 43 17.56 0.42 -8.76
C GLU A 43 18.05 1.74 -8.18
N GLU A 44 17.87 2.85 -8.89
CA GLU A 44 18.22 4.18 -8.40
C GLU A 44 17.39 4.56 -7.16
N MET A 45 16.10 4.19 -7.11
CA MET A 45 15.27 4.36 -5.91
C MET A 45 15.77 3.53 -4.72
N ARG A 46 16.07 2.24 -4.92
CA ARG A 46 16.64 1.38 -3.87
C ARG A 46 17.98 1.93 -3.34
N ASN A 47 18.83 2.44 -4.22
CA ASN A 47 20.08 3.07 -3.84
C ASN A 47 19.85 4.31 -2.95
N PHE A 48 18.83 5.12 -3.27
CA PHE A 48 18.44 6.24 -2.43
C PHE A 48 17.86 5.81 -1.08
N GLU A 49 17.01 4.78 -1.02
CA GLU A 49 16.45 4.25 0.24
C GLU A 49 17.55 3.78 1.21
N VAL A 50 18.63 3.18 0.70
CA VAL A 50 19.81 2.82 1.50
C VAL A 50 20.48 4.06 2.11
N VAL A 51 20.56 5.16 1.36
CA VAL A 51 21.08 6.44 1.88
C VAL A 51 20.15 7.00 2.94
N LEU A 52 18.85 7.07 2.64
CA LEU A 52 17.83 7.59 3.56
C LEU A 52 17.83 6.83 4.89
N THR A 53 17.86 5.50 4.84
CA THR A 53 17.97 4.63 6.01
C THR A 53 19.17 4.96 6.90
N LYS A 54 20.34 5.21 6.29
CA LYS A 54 21.56 5.59 7.03
C LYS A 54 21.38 6.94 7.72
N LEU A 55 20.73 7.90 7.06
CA LEU A 55 20.47 9.21 7.63
C LEU A 55 19.50 9.14 8.82
N TYR A 56 18.42 8.34 8.72
CA TYR A 56 17.52 8.10 9.86
C TYR A 56 18.28 7.57 11.06
N ARG A 57 19.10 6.52 10.90
CA ARG A 57 19.92 5.97 11.98
C ARG A 57 20.90 6.99 12.57
N GLU A 58 21.53 7.81 11.74
CA GLU A 58 22.45 8.85 12.23
C GLU A 58 21.71 9.95 13.00
N SER A 59 20.48 10.27 12.60
CA SER A 59 19.69 11.35 13.16
C SER A 59 19.27 11.11 14.61
N GLU A 60 19.15 9.85 15.03
CA GLU A 60 18.88 9.46 16.43
C GLU A 60 19.91 10.05 17.41
N LYS A 61 21.16 10.24 16.94
CA LYS A 61 22.26 10.76 17.76
C LYS A 61 22.67 12.17 17.35
N ASN A 62 22.55 12.52 16.08
CA ASN A 62 23.10 13.76 15.51
C ASN A 62 22.14 14.47 14.56
N PRO A 63 20.93 14.88 15.00
CA PRO A 63 19.90 15.41 14.11
C PRO A 63 20.35 16.67 13.37
N ASN A 64 21.04 17.60 14.05
CA ASN A 64 21.55 18.83 13.41
C ASN A 64 22.60 18.56 12.33
N ARG A 65 23.44 17.53 12.52
CA ARG A 65 24.42 17.12 11.50
C ARG A 65 23.73 16.52 10.29
N VAL A 66 22.67 15.74 10.52
CA VAL A 66 21.88 15.13 9.44
C VAL A 66 21.15 16.21 8.63
N LEU A 67 20.61 17.26 9.25
CA LEU A 67 20.03 18.40 8.52
C LEU A 67 21.00 18.98 7.48
N LEU A 68 22.28 19.20 7.86
CA LEU A 68 23.30 19.70 6.92
C LEU A 68 23.58 18.71 5.77
N LYS A 69 23.53 17.40 6.04
CA LYS A 69 23.69 16.37 5.01
C LYS A 69 22.50 16.35 4.05
N ILE A 70 21.28 16.54 4.56
CA ILE A 70 20.08 16.66 3.73
C ILE A 70 20.21 17.86 2.78
N ASP A 71 20.64 19.03 3.28
CA ASP A 71 20.86 20.21 2.43
C ASP A 71 21.90 19.97 1.31
N SER A 72 22.96 19.22 1.63
CA SER A 72 23.97 18.80 0.65
C SER A 72 23.37 17.84 -0.39
N LEU A 73 22.51 16.91 0.03
CA LEU A 73 21.83 15.96 -0.86
C LEU A 73 20.82 16.65 -1.78
N PHE A 74 20.08 17.65 -1.30
CA PHE A 74 19.21 18.47 -2.14
C PHE A 74 19.99 19.13 -3.28
N THR A 75 21.11 19.79 -2.95
CA THR A 75 21.97 20.44 -3.94
C THR A 75 22.52 19.42 -4.94
N ALA A 76 22.95 18.26 -4.47
CA ALA A 76 23.41 17.19 -5.34
C ALA A 76 22.30 16.66 -6.25
N ASN A 77 21.07 16.51 -5.75
CA ASN A 77 19.93 16.01 -6.51
C ASN A 77 19.52 16.97 -7.62
N GLN A 78 19.46 18.27 -7.34
CA GLN A 78 19.14 19.31 -8.33
C GLN A 78 20.10 19.27 -9.53
N ASN A 79 21.40 19.04 -9.28
CA ASN A 79 22.45 19.04 -10.29
C ASN A 79 22.57 17.72 -11.11
N LYS A 80 21.83 16.66 -10.78
CA LYS A 80 21.93 15.39 -11.52
C LYS A 80 21.32 15.49 -12.92
N THR A 81 22.02 15.01 -13.95
CA THR A 81 21.52 15.03 -15.35
C THR A 81 21.39 13.65 -15.98
N ASP A 82 21.82 12.60 -15.27
CA ASP A 82 21.67 11.22 -15.72
C ASP A 82 20.19 10.85 -15.93
N LYS A 83 19.91 10.07 -17.00
CA LYS A 83 18.55 9.75 -17.46
C LYS A 83 17.68 9.23 -16.31
N TYR A 84 18.08 8.15 -15.64
CA TYR A 84 17.24 7.48 -14.63
C TYR A 84 17.18 8.30 -13.34
N LYS A 85 18.32 8.89 -12.94
CA LYS A 85 18.36 9.79 -11.77
C LYS A 85 17.46 11.00 -11.95
N SER A 86 17.37 11.55 -13.17
CA SER A 86 16.49 12.69 -13.46
C SER A 86 15.01 12.37 -13.27
N GLN A 87 14.61 11.13 -13.60
CA GLN A 87 13.23 10.68 -13.48
C GLN A 87 12.78 10.55 -12.02
N ILE A 88 13.67 10.18 -11.11
CA ILE A 88 13.35 10.01 -9.68
C ILE A 88 13.61 11.25 -8.82
N LYS A 89 14.08 12.36 -9.42
CA LYS A 89 14.38 13.59 -8.68
C LYS A 89 13.23 14.07 -7.81
N PRO A 90 11.97 14.15 -8.31
CA PRO A 90 10.86 14.64 -7.50
C PRO A 90 10.62 13.76 -6.27
N ASN A 91 10.74 12.44 -6.41
CA ASN A 91 10.59 11.49 -5.30
C ASN A 91 11.68 11.67 -4.24
N ILE A 92 12.93 11.90 -4.68
CA ILE A 92 14.04 12.20 -3.75
C ILE A 92 13.78 13.51 -3.02
N ASP A 93 13.41 14.58 -3.73
CA ASP A 93 13.16 15.90 -3.12
C ASP A 93 12.03 15.81 -2.11
N GLN A 94 10.93 15.15 -2.46
CA GLN A 94 9.80 14.90 -1.58
C GLN A 94 10.22 14.14 -0.30
N SER A 95 10.99 13.07 -0.46
CA SER A 95 11.48 12.26 0.67
C SER A 95 12.40 13.05 1.59
N LEU A 96 13.28 13.89 1.01
CA LEU A 96 14.18 14.74 1.78
C LEU A 96 13.43 15.85 2.52
N HIS A 97 12.43 16.49 1.89
CA HIS A 97 11.59 17.50 2.55
C HIS A 97 10.80 16.90 3.72
N SER A 98 10.17 15.75 3.48
CA SER A 98 9.42 15.00 4.50
C SER A 98 10.31 14.63 5.69
N PHE A 99 11.49 14.06 5.42
CA PHE A 99 12.42 13.68 6.49
C PHE A 99 12.96 14.90 7.24
N LYS A 100 13.26 16.00 6.55
CA LYS A 100 13.68 17.26 7.18
C LYS A 100 12.58 17.84 8.07
N ALA A 101 11.32 17.77 7.64
CA ALA A 101 10.17 18.17 8.44
C ALA A 101 10.05 17.34 9.73
N GLU A 102 10.21 16.01 9.63
CA GLU A 102 10.20 15.09 10.76
C GLU A 102 11.32 15.41 11.76
N LEU A 103 12.54 15.64 11.29
CA LEU A 103 13.66 16.04 12.16
C LEU A 103 13.40 17.35 12.87
N PHE A 104 12.90 18.36 12.15
CA PHE A 104 12.54 19.65 12.74
C PHE A 104 11.46 19.50 13.81
N TYR A 105 10.45 18.65 13.57
CA TYR A 105 9.42 18.34 14.56
C TYR A 105 10.04 17.75 15.83
N HIS A 106 10.88 16.72 15.70
CA HIS A 106 11.50 16.05 16.85
C HIS A 106 12.43 16.93 17.68
N ILE A 107 13.11 17.91 17.07
CA ILE A 107 13.96 18.87 17.79
C ILE A 107 13.22 20.14 18.25
N GLY A 108 11.88 20.16 18.15
CA GLY A 108 11.05 21.25 18.65
C GLY A 108 10.97 22.49 17.75
N LYS A 109 11.46 22.40 16.50
CA LYS A 109 11.43 23.47 15.50
C LYS A 109 10.19 23.36 14.62
N TYR A 110 9.01 23.50 15.23
CA TYR A 110 7.73 23.21 14.57
C TYR A 110 7.41 24.13 13.38
N LYS A 111 7.85 25.40 13.43
CA LYS A 111 7.65 26.34 12.31
C LYS A 111 8.52 25.97 11.11
N GLU A 112 9.75 25.53 11.35
CA GLU A 112 10.66 24.99 10.34
C GLU A 112 10.06 23.72 9.72
N SER A 113 9.53 22.81 10.54
CA SER A 113 8.86 21.60 10.08
C SER A 113 7.69 21.93 9.13
N ILE A 114 6.82 22.86 9.52
CA ILE A 114 5.71 23.36 8.68
C ILE A 114 6.22 23.95 7.36
N ARG A 115 7.35 24.67 7.37
CA ARG A 115 7.92 25.22 6.12
C ARG A 115 8.38 24.14 5.16
N GLU A 116 9.00 23.07 5.67
CA GLU A 116 9.41 21.94 4.84
C GLU A 116 8.20 21.17 4.29
N LEU A 117 7.12 21.03 5.06
CA LEU A 117 5.86 20.41 4.59
C LEU A 117 5.17 21.18 3.47
N ASN A 118 5.42 22.49 3.32
CA ASN A 118 4.82 23.30 2.25
C ASN A 118 5.32 22.94 0.85
N PHE A 119 6.29 22.03 0.72
CA PHE A 119 6.66 21.42 -0.55
C PHE A 119 5.51 20.58 -1.15
N GLU A 120 4.63 20.03 -0.30
CA GLU A 120 3.50 19.22 -0.73
C GLU A 120 2.33 20.10 -1.19
N ASP A 121 1.87 19.88 -2.42
CA ASP A 121 0.66 20.51 -2.95
C ASP A 121 -0.60 19.95 -2.26
N ASP A 122 -0.64 18.62 -2.06
CA ASP A 122 -1.74 17.94 -1.40
C ASP A 122 -1.54 17.85 0.12
N LYS A 123 -2.48 18.42 0.87
CA LYS A 123 -2.45 18.52 2.33
C LYS A 123 -3.48 17.60 2.97
N THR A 124 -3.51 16.36 2.50
CA THR A 124 -4.36 15.27 2.99
C THR A 124 -3.51 14.12 3.54
N GLY A 125 -4.16 13.05 4.02
CA GLY A 125 -3.47 11.82 4.45
C GLY A 125 -2.41 12.03 5.51
N ASN A 126 -1.22 11.44 5.31
CA ASN A 126 -0.09 11.57 6.24
C ASN A 126 0.42 13.01 6.33
N THR A 127 0.43 13.77 5.24
CA THR A 127 0.85 15.18 5.22
C THR A 127 -0.03 16.02 6.15
N ALA A 128 -1.34 15.80 6.11
CA ALA A 128 -2.28 16.46 7.03
C ALA A 128 -2.00 16.13 8.50
N ILE A 129 -1.68 14.87 8.80
CA ILE A 129 -1.31 14.45 10.16
C ILE A 129 -0.04 15.18 10.62
N SER A 130 0.99 15.28 9.77
CA SER A 130 2.24 16.00 10.05
C SER A 130 2.02 17.49 10.34
N TYR A 131 1.13 18.15 9.58
CA TYR A 131 0.72 19.53 9.88
C TYR A 131 -0.01 19.62 11.22
N ALA A 132 -1.02 18.77 11.45
CA ALA A 132 -1.79 18.77 12.68
C ALA A 132 -0.90 18.57 13.92
N ALA A 133 0.06 17.64 13.84
CA ALA A 133 1.03 17.38 14.91
C ALA A 133 1.84 18.62 15.27
N ASN A 134 2.34 19.37 14.28
CA ASN A 134 3.04 20.64 14.52
C ASN A 134 2.14 21.69 15.17
N TYR A 135 0.91 21.88 14.66
CA TYR A 135 0.00 22.89 15.20
C TYR A 135 -0.49 22.58 16.61
N VAL A 136 -0.65 21.30 16.97
CA VAL A 136 -0.90 20.88 18.37
C VAL A 136 0.26 21.28 19.29
N LYS A 137 1.51 21.10 18.86
CA LYS A 137 2.69 21.53 19.64
C LYS A 137 2.75 23.05 19.78
N LEU A 138 2.32 23.78 18.75
CA LEU A 138 2.19 25.24 18.76
C LEU A 138 0.94 25.76 19.52
N LYS A 139 0.10 24.87 20.05
CA LYS A 139 -1.17 25.18 20.74
C LYS A 139 -2.20 25.90 19.85
N ASP A 140 -2.07 25.82 18.53
CA ASP A 140 -3.08 26.29 17.59
C ASP A 140 -4.01 25.12 17.20
N PHE A 141 -4.92 24.81 18.12
CA PHE A 141 -5.83 23.68 17.96
C PHE A 141 -6.88 23.89 16.86
N LYS A 142 -7.16 25.15 16.49
CA LYS A 142 -8.08 25.48 15.41
C LYS A 142 -7.47 25.10 14.07
N THR A 143 -6.23 25.50 13.82
CA THR A 143 -5.52 25.13 12.60
C THR A 143 -5.19 23.63 12.59
N ALA A 144 -4.83 23.04 13.74
CA ALA A 144 -4.68 21.60 13.82
C ALA A 144 -5.97 20.86 13.42
N LYS A 145 -7.14 21.34 13.86
CA LYS A 145 -8.43 20.73 13.50
C LYS A 145 -8.70 20.72 12.00
N SER A 146 -8.39 21.80 11.29
CA SER A 146 -8.62 21.84 9.83
C SER A 146 -7.80 20.78 9.09
N PHE A 147 -6.60 20.47 9.56
CA PHE A 147 -5.79 19.38 9.01
C PHE A 147 -6.29 18.00 9.45
N ILE A 148 -6.74 17.86 10.70
CA ILE A 148 -7.41 16.62 11.14
C ILE A 148 -8.61 16.28 10.25
N ASP A 149 -9.37 17.30 9.84
CA ASP A 149 -10.53 17.12 8.95
C ASP A 149 -10.16 16.81 7.50
N SER A 150 -8.93 17.11 7.08
CA SER A 150 -8.43 16.83 5.73
C SER A 150 -7.70 15.49 5.60
N ILE A 151 -7.55 14.70 6.67
CA ILE A 151 -6.79 13.42 6.63
C ILE A 151 -7.40 12.45 5.61
N GLY A 152 -8.72 12.33 5.53
CA GLY A 152 -9.38 11.33 4.68
C GLY A 152 -9.09 9.89 5.13
N ASN A 153 -8.97 8.97 4.17
CA ASN A 153 -8.80 7.53 4.41
C ASN A 153 -7.30 7.14 4.37
N SER A 154 -6.58 7.34 5.47
CA SER A 154 -5.14 7.04 5.57
C SER A 154 -4.86 6.02 6.67
N ASN A 155 -3.84 5.16 6.52
CA ASN A 155 -3.59 4.01 7.42
C ASN A 155 -3.58 4.35 8.93
N GLY A 156 -3.16 5.56 9.31
CA GLY A 156 -3.10 6.03 10.70
C GLY A 156 -4.19 7.03 11.12
N ASP A 157 -5.19 7.29 10.28
CA ASP A 157 -6.22 8.32 10.48
C ASP A 157 -6.87 8.29 11.88
N TYR A 158 -7.51 7.19 12.27
CA TYR A 158 -8.21 7.09 13.57
C TYR A 158 -7.25 7.24 14.74
N TYR A 159 -6.00 6.80 14.59
CA TYR A 159 -4.99 6.98 15.62
C TYR A 159 -4.64 8.47 15.79
N ALA A 160 -4.40 9.17 14.68
CA ALA A 160 -4.13 10.62 14.69
C ALA A 160 -5.31 11.44 15.19
N ILE A 161 -6.51 11.19 14.69
CA ILE A 161 -7.74 11.91 15.05
C ILE A 161 -8.00 11.74 16.56
N GLY A 162 -7.84 10.53 17.09
CA GLY A 162 -7.97 10.31 18.52
C GLY A 162 -6.89 11.04 19.32
N ASN A 163 -5.61 11.02 18.86
CA ASN A 163 -4.54 11.75 19.55
C ASN A 163 -4.81 13.26 19.60
N TYR A 164 -5.43 13.83 18.55
CA TYR A 164 -5.85 15.21 18.54
C TYR A 164 -6.88 15.50 19.64
N TYR A 165 -7.92 14.68 19.75
CA TYR A 165 -8.94 14.85 20.79
C TYR A 165 -8.35 14.74 22.19
N GLU A 166 -7.42 13.80 22.40
CA GLU A 166 -6.67 13.74 23.66
C GLU A 166 -5.87 15.01 23.93
N SER A 167 -5.19 15.54 22.91
CA SER A 167 -4.34 16.73 23.01
C SER A 167 -5.08 18.00 23.39
N ILE A 168 -6.40 18.06 23.12
CA ILE A 168 -7.28 19.16 23.53
C ILE A 168 -8.07 18.85 24.81
N GLY A 169 -7.85 17.70 25.44
CA GLY A 169 -8.51 17.30 26.69
C GLY A 169 -9.85 16.57 26.51
N ASP A 170 -10.26 16.25 25.28
CA ASP A 170 -11.54 15.58 24.99
C ASP A 170 -11.38 14.05 24.97
N LYS A 171 -11.32 13.47 26.16
CA LYS A 171 -11.24 12.00 26.35
C LYS A 171 -12.42 11.26 25.68
N THR A 172 -13.61 11.83 25.71
CA THR A 172 -14.83 11.17 25.21
C THR A 172 -14.77 11.01 23.70
N SER A 173 -14.42 12.07 22.97
CA SER A 173 -14.27 12.02 21.52
C SER A 173 -13.07 11.17 21.09
N ALA A 174 -11.97 11.18 21.86
CA ALA A 174 -10.84 10.30 21.63
C ALA A 174 -11.25 8.82 21.69
N LEU A 175 -11.89 8.38 22.77
CA LEU A 175 -12.36 7.01 22.93
C LEU A 175 -13.38 6.60 21.86
N LYS A 176 -14.29 7.50 21.48
CA LYS A 176 -15.25 7.26 20.41
C LYS A 176 -14.53 6.97 19.08
N THR A 177 -13.58 7.82 18.72
CA THR A 177 -12.80 7.70 17.48
C THR A 177 -12.02 6.38 17.44
N TYR A 178 -11.27 6.06 18.50
CA TYR A 178 -10.49 4.84 18.56
C TYR A 178 -11.36 3.58 18.47
N LYS A 179 -12.47 3.53 19.21
CA LYS A 179 -13.37 2.38 19.19
C LYS A 179 -14.04 2.18 17.84
N TYR A 180 -14.34 3.25 17.12
CA TYR A 180 -14.86 3.17 15.75
C TYR A 180 -13.84 2.48 14.83
N GLY A 181 -12.58 2.96 14.80
CA GLY A 181 -11.52 2.35 14.01
C GLY A 181 -11.25 0.88 14.36
N LEU A 182 -11.42 0.48 15.62
CA LEU A 182 -11.23 -0.91 16.04
C LEU A 182 -12.38 -1.86 15.67
N LYS A 183 -13.63 -1.36 15.70
CA LYS A 183 -14.83 -2.20 15.54
C LYS A 183 -15.31 -2.30 14.11
N ASP A 184 -15.34 -1.16 13.43
CA ASP A 184 -16.09 -1.00 12.18
C ASP A 184 -15.17 -1.13 10.95
N ASP A 185 -13.87 -0.83 11.08
CA ASP A 185 -12.88 -1.04 10.02
C ASP A 185 -11.83 -2.11 10.39
N LYS A 186 -12.20 -3.37 10.19
CA LYS A 186 -11.32 -4.52 10.47
C LYS A 186 -10.25 -4.74 9.39
N SER A 187 -10.33 -4.05 8.25
CA SER A 187 -9.36 -4.22 7.15
C SER A 187 -7.96 -3.75 7.52
N ARG A 188 -7.84 -2.94 8.58
CA ARG A 188 -6.60 -2.31 9.02
C ARG A 188 -5.94 -3.00 10.21
N LYS A 189 -6.47 -4.13 10.64
CA LYS A 189 -5.97 -4.88 11.81
C LYS A 189 -4.50 -5.24 11.74
N HIS A 190 -3.96 -5.38 10.53
CA HIS A 190 -2.58 -5.74 10.29
C HIS A 190 -1.60 -4.56 10.43
N PHE A 191 -2.08 -3.31 10.39
CA PHE A 191 -1.23 -2.13 10.54
C PHE A 191 -0.89 -1.85 12.01
N ILE A 192 0.33 -1.36 12.24
CA ILE A 192 0.84 -1.01 13.56
C ILE A 192 -0.05 0.01 14.29
N TYR A 193 -0.66 0.94 13.55
CA TYR A 193 -1.56 1.96 14.10
C TYR A 193 -2.82 1.37 14.73
N TYR A 194 -3.31 0.23 14.24
CA TYR A 194 -4.42 -0.50 14.86
C TYR A 194 -4.01 -1.05 16.22
N ILE A 195 -2.82 -1.64 16.30
CA ILE A 195 -2.25 -2.18 17.54
C ILE A 195 -2.03 -1.06 18.57
N TRP A 196 -1.50 0.08 18.14
CA TRP A 196 -1.35 1.26 19.00
C TRP A 196 -2.69 1.81 19.48
N THR A 197 -3.69 1.85 18.58
CA THR A 197 -5.05 2.26 18.93
C THR A 197 -5.65 1.35 20.01
N GLN A 198 -5.50 0.03 19.88
CA GLN A 198 -5.99 -0.93 20.87
C GLN A 198 -5.34 -0.70 22.24
N LYS A 199 -4.01 -0.57 22.28
CA LYS A 199 -3.26 -0.26 23.51
C LYS A 199 -3.75 1.05 24.13
N ARG A 200 -3.98 2.08 23.31
CA ARG A 200 -4.39 3.39 23.80
C ARG A 200 -5.81 3.39 24.38
N VAL A 201 -6.74 2.63 23.80
CA VAL A 201 -8.08 2.43 24.39
C VAL A 201 -7.97 1.83 25.79
N ASP A 202 -7.18 0.76 25.95
CA ASP A 202 -7.00 0.10 27.25
C ASP A 202 -6.40 1.06 28.30
N GLU A 203 -5.45 1.91 27.89
CA GLU A 203 -4.84 2.93 28.75
C GLU A 203 -5.84 4.00 29.18
N LEU A 204 -6.65 4.52 28.24
CA LEU A 204 -7.66 5.53 28.53
C LEU A 204 -8.78 5.01 29.42
N GLU A 205 -9.19 3.76 29.26
CA GLU A 205 -10.17 3.11 30.13
C GLU A 205 -9.62 2.90 31.55
N LYS A 206 -8.30 2.71 31.68
CA LYS A 206 -7.58 2.66 32.97
C LYS A 206 -7.19 4.05 33.50
N ASN A 207 -7.75 5.12 32.94
CA ASN A 207 -7.51 6.51 33.34
C ASN A 207 -6.03 6.92 33.31
N LYS A 208 -5.24 6.40 32.38
CA LYS A 208 -3.89 6.93 32.11
C LYS A 208 -3.98 8.38 31.61
N PRO A 209 -2.92 9.21 31.82
CA PRO A 209 -2.89 10.59 31.35
C PRO A 209 -3.15 10.69 29.86
N LEU A 210 -3.85 11.75 29.42
CA LEU A 210 -4.10 12.05 28.02
C LEU A 210 -2.79 12.38 27.28
N LEU A 211 -2.74 12.03 26.00
CA LEU A 211 -1.66 12.47 25.13
C LEU A 211 -1.73 13.99 24.93
N ASN A 212 -0.57 14.61 24.76
CA ASN A 212 -0.44 16.05 24.48
C ASN A 212 0.14 16.33 23.09
N GLU A 213 0.15 15.30 22.24
CA GLU A 213 0.68 15.32 20.89
C GLU A 213 -0.09 14.36 20.00
N ILE A 214 0.00 14.61 18.70
CA ILE A 214 -0.40 13.68 17.64
C ILE A 214 0.85 12.98 17.16
N PHE A 215 0.76 11.69 16.84
CA PHE A 215 1.86 10.99 16.18
C PHE A 215 2.28 11.73 14.89
N PHE A 216 3.58 11.77 14.63
CA PHE A 216 4.10 12.30 13.39
C PHE A 216 4.43 11.12 12.46
N PRO A 217 3.81 10.99 11.27
CA PRO A 217 4.13 9.92 10.33
C PRO A 217 5.60 9.97 9.92
N THR A 218 6.29 8.83 9.99
CA THR A 218 7.70 8.74 9.61
C THR A 218 7.87 8.31 8.16
N GLY A 219 8.85 8.90 7.49
CA GLY A 219 9.28 8.47 6.14
C GLY A 219 10.39 7.43 6.16
N ASN A 220 10.72 6.86 7.33
CA ASN A 220 11.80 5.89 7.47
C ASN A 220 11.48 4.59 6.72
N PRO A 221 12.28 4.17 5.72
CA PRO A 221 12.04 2.93 4.98
C PRO A 221 12.02 1.67 5.87
N ASN A 222 12.68 1.71 7.02
CA ASN A 222 12.70 0.61 7.99
C ASN A 222 11.59 0.69 9.04
N PHE A 223 10.68 1.66 8.95
CA PHE A 223 9.56 1.73 9.88
C PHE A 223 8.58 0.59 9.62
N GLU A 224 8.39 -0.24 10.65
CA GLU A 224 7.48 -1.37 10.57
C GLU A 224 6.02 -0.89 10.62
N ILE A 225 5.45 -0.65 9.44
CA ILE A 225 4.04 -0.23 9.32
C ILE A 225 3.06 -1.38 9.62
N CYS A 226 3.53 -2.62 9.59
CA CYS A 226 2.69 -3.81 9.67
C CYS A 226 3.52 -5.01 10.16
N GLU A 227 3.37 -5.35 11.45
CA GLU A 227 4.12 -6.44 12.12
C GLU A 227 3.94 -7.79 11.43
N ILE A 228 2.79 -7.99 10.79
CA ILE A 228 2.43 -9.26 10.17
C ILE A 228 2.62 -9.26 8.65
N CYS A 229 2.97 -8.14 8.01
CA CYS A 229 3.05 -8.08 6.55
C CYS A 229 4.18 -8.95 6.02
N ASN A 230 5.31 -9.03 6.71
CA ASN A 230 6.39 -9.94 6.30
C ASN A 230 5.95 -11.40 6.39
N VAL A 231 5.32 -11.78 7.50
CA VAL A 231 4.81 -13.16 7.71
C VAL A 231 3.68 -13.49 6.72
N ASP A 232 2.81 -12.53 6.43
CA ASP A 232 1.74 -12.68 5.45
C ASP A 232 2.30 -12.79 4.04
N ASN A 233 3.26 -11.94 3.67
CA ASN A 233 3.92 -11.97 2.36
C ASN A 233 4.65 -13.29 2.11
N GLU A 234 5.36 -13.83 3.10
CA GLU A 234 5.98 -15.16 2.99
C GLU A 234 4.94 -16.26 2.74
N LYS A 235 3.82 -16.23 3.48
CA LYS A 235 2.71 -17.17 3.29
C LYS A 235 2.06 -17.02 1.93
N ARG A 236 1.72 -15.79 1.53
CA ARG A 236 1.16 -15.46 0.22
C ARG A 236 2.08 -15.94 -0.91
N HIS A 237 3.39 -15.68 -0.79
CA HIS A 237 4.38 -16.17 -1.74
C HIS A 237 4.37 -17.70 -1.84
N LYS A 238 4.42 -18.40 -0.70
CA LYS A 238 4.35 -19.88 -0.68
C LYS A 238 3.06 -20.40 -1.30
N ILE A 239 1.91 -19.78 -1.01
CA ILE A 239 0.63 -20.16 -1.59
C ILE A 239 0.64 -19.95 -3.11
N THR A 240 1.11 -18.79 -3.58
CA THR A 240 1.26 -18.52 -5.02
C THR A 240 2.14 -19.57 -5.70
N GLN A 241 3.27 -19.94 -5.09
CA GLN A 241 4.14 -21.00 -5.61
C GLN A 241 3.46 -22.38 -5.66
N LEU A 242 2.58 -22.70 -4.71
CA LEU A 242 1.80 -23.95 -4.74
C LEU A 242 0.77 -23.91 -5.86
N LEU A 243 0.04 -22.80 -5.99
CA LEU A 243 -1.01 -22.63 -7.00
C LEU A 243 -0.43 -22.65 -8.41
N ILE A 244 0.74 -22.02 -8.66
CA ILE A 244 1.40 -21.99 -9.99
C ILE A 244 1.73 -23.40 -10.47
N LYS A 245 2.04 -24.32 -9.55
CA LYS A 245 2.40 -25.71 -9.87
C LYS A 245 1.18 -26.59 -10.18
N MET A 246 -0.04 -26.08 -10.02
CA MET A 246 -1.25 -26.86 -10.27
C MET A 246 -1.59 -26.88 -11.76
N PRO A 247 -1.89 -28.05 -12.34
CA PRO A 247 -2.18 -28.15 -13.77
C PRO A 247 -3.41 -27.34 -14.20
N GLU A 248 -4.43 -27.23 -13.33
CA GLU A 248 -5.62 -26.43 -13.61
C GLU A 248 -5.39 -24.91 -13.66
N ASN A 249 -4.23 -24.44 -13.17
CA ASN A 249 -3.85 -23.03 -13.20
C ASN A 249 -2.82 -22.73 -14.31
N GLN A 250 -2.64 -23.62 -15.29
CA GLN A 250 -1.84 -23.30 -16.46
C GLN A 250 -2.40 -22.08 -17.18
N HIS A 251 -1.53 -21.30 -17.82
CA HIS A 251 -1.90 -20.02 -18.45
C HIS A 251 -2.57 -19.02 -17.48
N TRP A 252 -2.09 -19.01 -16.24
CA TRP A 252 -2.44 -18.02 -15.22
C TRP A 252 -2.27 -16.59 -15.73
N SER A 253 -3.34 -15.82 -15.73
CA SER A 253 -3.35 -14.41 -16.13
C SER A 253 -3.43 -13.45 -14.94
N SER A 254 -4.13 -13.84 -13.87
CA SER A 254 -4.36 -12.95 -12.72
C SER A 254 -4.62 -13.71 -11.42
N THR A 255 -4.36 -13.05 -10.30
CA THR A 255 -4.71 -13.53 -8.97
C THR A 255 -5.25 -12.43 -8.09
N THR A 256 -6.21 -12.77 -7.25
CA THR A 256 -6.79 -11.86 -6.25
C THR A 256 -6.92 -12.61 -4.93
N ILE A 257 -6.39 -12.04 -3.85
CA ILE A 257 -6.68 -12.51 -2.49
C ILE A 257 -7.94 -11.79 -2.03
N LEU A 258 -9.06 -12.50 -2.00
CA LEU A 258 -10.37 -11.96 -1.61
C LEU A 258 -10.52 -11.89 -0.09
N GLU A 259 -9.92 -12.85 0.63
CA GLU A 259 -9.88 -12.83 2.10
C GLU A 259 -8.52 -13.33 2.59
N SER A 260 -7.98 -12.68 3.61
CA SER A 260 -6.80 -13.13 4.37
C SER A 260 -7.18 -13.51 5.80
N PRO A 261 -6.57 -14.55 6.39
CA PRO A 261 -6.64 -14.86 7.82
C PRO A 261 -6.39 -13.64 8.70
N TYR A 262 -5.47 -12.77 8.28
CA TYR A 262 -5.06 -11.63 9.08
C TYR A 262 -6.05 -10.48 9.09
N ASP A 263 -6.87 -10.36 8.05
CA ASP A 263 -7.92 -9.34 7.98
C ASP A 263 -9.22 -9.85 8.64
N THR A 264 -9.52 -11.13 8.44
CA THR A 264 -10.82 -11.73 8.80
C THR A 264 -10.80 -12.53 10.11
N GLY A 265 -9.63 -12.94 10.59
CA GLY A 265 -9.47 -13.89 11.70
C GLY A 265 -9.78 -15.35 11.35
N LYS A 266 -10.02 -15.66 10.07
CA LYS A 266 -10.28 -17.03 9.59
C LYS A 266 -8.97 -17.83 9.52
N SER A 267 -9.06 -19.15 9.37
CA SER A 267 -7.88 -20.02 9.26
C SER A 267 -7.35 -20.19 7.83
N TYR A 268 -7.99 -19.56 6.83
CA TYR A 268 -7.71 -19.78 5.42
C TYR A 268 -7.61 -18.46 4.64
N TYR A 269 -6.88 -18.49 3.53
CA TYR A 269 -6.95 -17.49 2.47
C TYR A 269 -8.00 -17.87 1.45
N TRP A 270 -8.84 -16.93 1.04
CA TRP A 270 -9.66 -17.08 -0.16
C TRP A 270 -8.94 -16.43 -1.32
N ILE A 271 -8.50 -17.25 -2.27
CA ILE A 271 -7.74 -16.81 -3.44
C ILE A 271 -8.54 -17.14 -4.69
N ARG A 272 -8.66 -16.16 -5.57
CA ARG A 272 -9.18 -16.31 -6.92
C ARG A 272 -8.02 -16.28 -7.90
N VAL A 273 -7.98 -17.25 -8.80
CA VAL A 273 -7.04 -17.35 -9.91
C VAL A 273 -7.84 -17.28 -11.21
N GLU A 274 -7.39 -16.42 -12.12
CA GLU A 274 -7.85 -16.41 -13.50
C GLU A 274 -6.80 -17.15 -14.34
N ALA A 275 -7.24 -18.19 -15.04
CA ALA A 275 -6.41 -19.03 -15.88
C ALA A 275 -7.16 -19.31 -17.18
N GLU A 276 -6.63 -18.85 -18.31
CA GLU A 276 -7.33 -18.81 -19.60
C GLU A 276 -8.73 -18.14 -19.49
N ASN A 277 -9.79 -18.94 -19.67
CA ASN A 277 -11.20 -18.53 -19.60
C ASN A 277 -11.88 -19.08 -18.32
N LYS A 278 -11.11 -19.51 -17.33
CA LYS A 278 -11.60 -20.12 -16.09
C LYS A 278 -11.30 -19.21 -14.90
N GLU A 279 -12.29 -19.05 -14.04
CA GLU A 279 -12.13 -18.47 -12.71
C GLU A 279 -12.13 -19.60 -11.68
N LEU A 280 -11.00 -19.77 -11.00
CA LEU A 280 -10.81 -20.82 -10.00
C LEU A 280 -10.67 -20.18 -8.63
N ASN A 281 -11.51 -20.62 -7.69
CA ASN A 281 -11.57 -20.09 -6.34
C ASN A 281 -11.06 -21.17 -5.38
N TYR A 282 -10.11 -20.79 -4.54
CA TYR A 282 -9.43 -21.69 -3.61
C TYR A 282 -9.53 -21.17 -2.18
N TYR A 283 -9.79 -22.07 -1.25
CA TYR A 283 -9.49 -21.86 0.16
C TYR A 283 -8.18 -22.57 0.47
N VAL A 284 -7.20 -21.82 0.99
CA VAL A 284 -5.89 -22.34 1.35
C VAL A 284 -5.66 -22.17 2.84
N ASP A 285 -5.54 -23.27 3.57
CA ASP A 285 -5.31 -23.21 5.02
C ASP A 285 -3.95 -22.55 5.34
N GLN A 286 -3.94 -21.64 6.30
CA GLN A 286 -2.77 -20.83 6.62
C GLN A 286 -1.62 -21.63 7.23
N LYS A 287 -1.92 -22.75 7.92
CA LYS A 287 -0.93 -23.55 8.65
C LYS A 287 -0.50 -24.76 7.84
N THR A 288 -1.45 -25.51 7.30
CA THR A 288 -1.18 -26.77 6.59
C THR A 288 -0.91 -26.54 5.11
N PHE A 289 -1.31 -25.39 4.56
CA PHE A 289 -1.33 -25.11 3.12
C PHE A 289 -2.20 -26.12 2.34
N GLU A 290 -3.16 -26.76 3.01
CA GLU A 290 -4.16 -27.58 2.35
C GLU A 290 -5.01 -26.70 1.43
N ILE A 291 -5.10 -27.08 0.16
CA ILE A 291 -5.86 -26.34 -0.86
C ILE A 291 -7.17 -27.07 -1.09
N LYS A 292 -8.28 -26.32 -1.02
CA LYS A 292 -9.63 -26.79 -1.34
C LYS A 292 -10.22 -25.91 -2.42
N TYR A 293 -10.98 -26.51 -3.33
CA TYR A 293 -11.74 -25.75 -4.32
C TYR A 293 -13.03 -25.23 -3.69
N PHE A 294 -13.29 -23.94 -3.86
CA PHE A 294 -14.50 -23.27 -3.42
C PHE A 294 -15.33 -22.84 -4.63
N ASN A 295 -16.61 -23.18 -4.65
CA ASN A 295 -17.54 -22.64 -5.66
C ASN A 295 -18.31 -21.46 -5.05
N PRO A 296 -18.07 -20.21 -5.48
CA PRO A 296 -18.74 -19.05 -4.90
C PRO A 296 -20.25 -19.01 -5.19
N LYS A 297 -20.71 -19.61 -6.29
CA LYS A 297 -22.14 -19.63 -6.69
C LYS A 297 -22.96 -20.56 -5.79
N THR A 298 -22.44 -21.77 -5.54
CA THR A 298 -23.12 -22.79 -4.73
C THR A 298 -22.68 -22.79 -3.27
N LYS A 299 -21.63 -22.02 -2.92
CA LYS A 299 -20.96 -22.00 -1.62
C LYS A 299 -20.43 -23.37 -1.17
N THR A 300 -20.14 -24.27 -2.12
CA THR A 300 -19.65 -25.61 -1.81
C THR A 300 -18.12 -25.63 -1.77
N LEU A 301 -17.57 -26.26 -0.74
CA LEU A 301 -16.14 -26.52 -0.59
C LEU A 301 -15.86 -28.00 -0.85
N LYS A 302 -14.85 -28.30 -1.67
CA LYS A 302 -14.40 -29.66 -1.97
C LYS A 302 -12.90 -29.77 -1.84
N THR A 303 -12.39 -30.94 -1.49
CA THR A 303 -10.96 -31.20 -1.68
C THR A 303 -10.61 -31.08 -3.17
N LEU A 304 -9.35 -30.74 -3.48
CA LEU A 304 -8.92 -30.69 -4.89
C LEU A 304 -9.13 -32.03 -5.59
N GLU A 305 -8.94 -33.15 -4.89
CA GLU A 305 -9.12 -34.49 -5.47
C GLU A 305 -10.58 -34.74 -5.87
N GLU A 306 -11.54 -34.45 -4.98
CA GLU A 306 -12.97 -34.59 -5.28
C GLU A 306 -13.40 -33.67 -6.43
N TRP A 307 -12.90 -32.44 -6.44
CA TRP A 307 -13.19 -31.49 -7.51
C TRP A 307 -12.62 -31.95 -8.85
N ARG A 308 -11.36 -32.39 -8.89
CA ARG A 308 -10.71 -32.92 -10.10
C ARG A 308 -11.42 -34.17 -10.61
N LYS A 309 -11.83 -35.09 -9.73
CA LYS A 309 -12.62 -36.28 -10.10
C LYS A 309 -13.93 -35.93 -10.79
N GLY A 310 -14.63 -34.89 -10.31
CA GLY A 310 -15.87 -34.40 -10.91
C GLY A 310 -15.70 -33.64 -12.22
N ASN A 311 -14.50 -33.15 -12.52
CA ASN A 311 -14.20 -32.29 -13.68
C ASN A 311 -13.16 -32.88 -14.65
N LYS A 312 -12.91 -34.19 -14.60
CA LYS A 312 -11.95 -34.88 -15.49
C LYS A 312 -12.23 -34.71 -16.99
N ASN A 313 -13.42 -34.26 -17.38
CA ASN A 313 -13.81 -34.05 -18.79
C ASN A 313 -13.70 -32.57 -19.25
N GLY A 314 -13.12 -31.67 -18.44
CA GLY A 314 -13.01 -30.24 -18.77
C GLY A 314 -11.74 -29.56 -18.23
N LEU A 315 -10.73 -30.36 -17.87
CA LEU A 315 -9.36 -29.88 -17.64
C LEU A 315 -8.53 -30.05 -18.90
#